data_AF-A0A973P8P9-F1
#
_entry.id   AF-A0A973P8P9-F1
#
_cell.length_a   1.000
_cell.length_b   1.000
_cell.length_c   1.000
_cell.angle_alpha   90.00
_cell.angle_beta   90.00
_cell.angle_gamma   90.00
#
_symmetry.space_group_name_H-M   'P 1'
#
loop_
_entity.id
_entity.type
_entity.pdbx_description
1 polymer ?
#
loop_
_entity_poly.entity_id
_entity_poly.type
_entity_poly.pdbx_seq_one_letter_code
_entity_poly.pdbx_strand_id
1 'polypeptide(L)'
;AVLGVTLAAAGMALHMVTGQVVWEASASLAIGALLVFVAYHLGREARDQLIGESADPRTAARIQSLLQAQPEIDSLEALFTMKTGLDTALVAARVDLVPGLDSEQVEEVAVRIKRSLAHTVPEAAEIFLDITDRPAHEARESPAATGERGGA
;
A
#
# COMPACT_ATOMS: atom_id res chain seq x y z
N ALA A 1 -6.00 1.80 -25.48
CA ALA A 1 -5.50 2.70 -26.55
C ALA A 1 -6.39 2.70 -27.80
N VAL A 2 -6.80 1.54 -28.34
CA VAL A 2 -7.44 1.46 -29.66
C VAL A 2 -8.89 1.98 -29.71
N LEU A 3 -9.63 1.89 -28.61
CA LEU A 3 -11.07 2.26 -28.53
C LEU A 3 -11.38 3.69 -29.01
N GLY A 4 -10.60 4.69 -28.59
CA GLY A 4 -10.84 6.08 -29.00
C GLY A 4 -10.62 6.30 -30.50
N VAL A 5 -9.61 5.63 -31.07
CA VAL A 5 -9.33 5.65 -32.51
C VAL A 5 -10.45 4.96 -33.29
N THR A 6 -10.97 3.84 -32.79
CA THR A 6 -12.10 3.14 -33.40
C THR A 6 -13.38 3.99 -33.39
N LEU A 7 -13.65 4.70 -32.29
CA LEU A 7 -14.78 5.65 -32.18
C LEU A 7 -14.66 6.79 -33.20
N ALA A 8 -13.47 7.38 -33.33
CA ALA A 8 -13.22 8.44 -34.31
C ALA A 8 -13.43 7.95 -35.75
N ALA A 9 -12.84 6.79 -36.08
CA ALA A 9 -12.97 6.19 -37.40
C ALA A 9 -14.43 5.84 -37.74
N ALA A 10 -15.20 5.31 -36.77
CA ALA A 10 -16.61 5.00 -36.95
C ALA A 10 -17.46 6.26 -37.18
N GLY A 11 -17.23 7.32 -36.40
CA GLY A 11 -17.94 8.60 -36.56
C GLY A 11 -17.71 9.25 -37.92
N MET A 12 -16.44 9.27 -38.35
CA MET A 12 -16.05 9.77 -39.67
C MET A 12 -16.64 8.92 -40.80
N ALA A 13 -16.58 7.59 -40.69
CA ALA A 13 -17.15 6.69 -41.70
C ALA A 13 -18.67 6.87 -41.84
N LEU A 14 -19.40 6.98 -40.72
CA LEU A 14 -20.85 7.24 -40.76
C LEU A 14 -21.16 8.61 -41.38
N HIS A 15 -20.38 9.64 -41.05
CA HIS A 15 -20.54 10.95 -41.68
C HIS A 15 -20.33 10.89 -43.19
N MET A 16 -19.30 10.19 -43.67
CA MET A 16 -19.05 10.04 -45.11
C MET A 16 -20.19 9.32 -45.85
N VAL A 17 -20.83 8.34 -45.21
CA VAL A 17 -21.94 7.57 -45.83
C VAL A 17 -23.26 8.32 -45.76
N THR A 18 -23.55 8.99 -44.64
CA THR A 18 -24.85 9.65 -44.41
C THR A 18 -24.88 11.13 -44.78
N GLY A 19 -23.71 11.77 -44.91
CA GLY A 19 -23.56 13.22 -45.10
C GLY A 19 -23.96 14.07 -43.89
N GLN A 20 -24.26 13.46 -42.74
CA GLN A 20 -24.71 14.17 -41.54
C GLN A 20 -23.55 14.42 -40.56
N VAL A 21 -23.24 15.69 -40.31
CA VAL A 21 -22.15 16.11 -39.38
C VAL A 21 -22.38 15.67 -37.93
N VAL A 22 -23.62 15.33 -37.58
CA VAL A 22 -24.02 14.89 -36.24
C VAL A 22 -23.22 13.66 -35.79
N TRP A 23 -22.86 12.77 -36.71
CA TRP A 23 -22.09 11.55 -36.41
C TRP A 23 -20.67 11.85 -35.94
N GLU A 24 -19.98 12.81 -36.56
CA GLU A 24 -18.64 13.25 -36.12
C GLU A 24 -18.67 13.96 -34.77
N ALA A 25 -19.68 14.83 -34.55
CA ALA A 25 -19.87 15.50 -33.28
C ALA A 25 -20.15 14.51 -32.15
N SER A 26 -21.00 13.50 -32.41
CA SER A 26 -21.32 12.44 -31.43
C SER A 26 -20.10 11.59 -31.09
N ALA A 27 -19.27 11.24 -32.08
CA ALA A 27 -18.04 10.50 -31.87
C ALA A 27 -17.04 11.29 -31.02
N SER A 28 -16.91 12.59 -31.27
CA SER A 28 -16.05 13.49 -30.47
C SER A 28 -16.53 13.58 -29.02
N LEU A 29 -17.84 13.69 -28.80
CA LEU A 29 -18.41 13.70 -27.45
C LEU A 29 -18.19 12.35 -26.73
N ALA A 30 -18.36 11.23 -27.44
CA ALA A 30 -18.12 9.89 -26.90
C ALA A 30 -16.64 9.69 -26.50
N ILE A 31 -15.70 10.20 -27.30
CA ILE A 31 -14.27 10.20 -26.94
C ILE A 31 -14.03 11.04 -25.69
N GLY A 32 -14.63 12.23 -25.60
CA GLY A 32 -14.55 13.07 -24.40
C GLY A 32 -15.03 12.35 -23.14
N ALA A 33 -16.21 11.70 -23.22
CA ALA A 33 -16.75 10.91 -22.12
C ALA A 33 -15.85 9.73 -21.74
N LEU A 34 -15.28 9.04 -22.73
CA LEU A 34 -14.33 7.95 -22.52
C LEU A 34 -13.08 8.44 -21.77
N LEU A 35 -12.52 9.59 -22.15
CA LEU A 35 -11.35 10.15 -21.49
C LEU A 35 -11.65 10.55 -20.04
N VAL A 36 -12.80 11.16 -19.77
CA VAL A 36 -13.24 11.47 -18.40
C VAL A 36 -13.37 10.19 -17.55
N PHE A 37 -13.98 9.14 -18.11
CA PHE A 37 -14.12 7.86 -17.43
C PHE A 37 -12.75 7.23 -17.09
N VAL A 38 -11.83 7.17 -18.06
CA VAL A 38 -10.49 6.62 -17.86
C VAL A 38 -9.71 7.45 -16.83
N ALA A 39 -9.76 8.78 -16.95
CA ALA A 39 -9.09 9.67 -16.01
C ALA A 39 -9.63 9.51 -14.58
N TYR A 40 -10.95 9.38 -14.42
CA TYR A 40 -11.57 9.09 -13.13
C TYR A 40 -11.09 7.77 -12.54
N HIS A 41 -11.08 6.69 -13.34
CA HIS A 41 -10.66 5.37 -12.88
C HIS A 41 -9.19 5.36 -12.48
N LEU A 42 -8.32 5.98 -13.28
CA LEU A 42 -6.90 6.09 -12.97
C LEU A 42 -6.65 6.96 -11.73
N GLY A 43 -7.39 8.06 -11.59
CA GLY A 43 -7.32 8.93 -10.42
C GLY A 43 -7.75 8.22 -9.14
N ARG A 44 -8.79 7.39 -9.20
CA ARG A 44 -9.22 6.55 -8.08
C ARG A 44 -8.13 5.54 -7.70
N GLU A 45 -7.56 4.84 -8.67
CA GLU A 45 -6.48 3.87 -8.43
C GLU A 45 -5.24 4.53 -7.82
N ALA A 46 -4.84 5.69 -8.37
CA ALA A 46 -3.71 6.45 -7.88
C ALA A 46 -3.95 6.95 -6.44
N ARG A 47 -5.19 7.37 -6.12
CA ARG A 47 -5.56 7.73 -4.76
C ARG A 47 -5.38 6.56 -3.80
N ASP A 48 -5.83 5.37 -4.17
CA ASP A 48 -5.77 4.19 -3.31
C ASP A 48 -4.31 3.77 -3.08
N GLN A 49 -3.43 3.89 -4.08
CA GLN A 49 -1.99 3.70 -3.91
C GLN A 49 -1.33 4.78 -3.05
N LEU A 50 -1.73 6.05 -3.20
CA LEU A 50 -1.18 7.18 -2.43
C LEU A 50 -1.57 7.17 -0.95
N ILE A 51 -2.71 6.56 -0.61
CA ILE A 51 -3.16 6.41 0.78
C ILE A 51 -2.39 5.28 1.50
N GLY A 52 -1.58 4.50 0.76
CA GLY A 52 -0.79 3.41 1.30
C GLY A 52 -1.61 2.13 1.30
N GLU A 53 -1.64 1.45 0.16
CA GLU A 53 -2.21 0.11 0.09
C GLU A 53 -1.38 -0.81 1.01
N SER A 54 -2.06 -1.50 1.93
CA SER A 54 -1.42 -2.49 2.78
C SER A 54 -0.78 -3.59 1.90
N ALA A 55 0.35 -4.15 2.34
CA ALA A 55 0.92 -5.29 1.62
C ALA A 55 -0.12 -6.40 1.48
N ASP A 56 0.06 -7.26 0.46
CA ASP A 56 -0.86 -8.37 0.20
C ASP A 56 -1.20 -9.11 1.51
N PRO A 57 -2.49 -9.37 1.81
CA PRO A 57 -2.89 -10.03 3.05
C PRO A 57 -2.14 -11.33 3.33
N ARG A 58 -1.70 -12.05 2.28
CA ARG A 58 -0.88 -13.26 2.40
C ARG A 58 0.53 -12.95 2.91
N THR A 59 1.13 -11.87 2.42
CA THR A 59 2.45 -11.40 2.90
C THR A 59 2.35 -10.97 4.36
N ALA A 60 1.33 -10.18 4.72
CA ALA A 60 1.11 -9.76 6.10
C ALA A 60 0.93 -10.96 7.04
N ALA A 61 0.13 -11.97 6.65
CA ALA A 61 -0.04 -13.19 7.43
C ALA A 61 1.27 -13.99 7.58
N ARG A 62 2.09 -14.03 6.53
CA ARG A 62 3.40 -14.71 6.56
C ARG A 62 4.36 -13.99 7.50
N ILE A 63 4.44 -12.66 7.46
CA ILE A 63 5.23 -11.85 8.39
C ILE A 63 4.76 -12.08 9.84
N GLN A 64 3.45 -12.03 10.07
CA GLN A 64 2.86 -12.29 11.39
C GLN A 64 3.26 -13.68 11.93
N SER A 65 3.15 -14.72 11.10
CA SER A 65 3.52 -16.08 11.48
C SER A 65 5.02 -16.23 11.81
N LEU A 66 5.89 -15.52 11.09
CA LEU A 66 7.34 -15.55 11.33
C LEU A 66 7.72 -14.85 12.63
N LEU A 67 7.07 -13.73 12.93
CA LEU A 67 7.26 -12.99 14.17
C LEU A 67 6.76 -13.78 15.37
N GLN A 68 5.56 -14.35 15.30
CA GLN A 68 4.99 -15.18 16.37
C GLN A 68 5.74 -16.51 16.59
N ALA A 69 6.53 -16.96 15.63
CA ALA A 69 7.35 -18.16 15.78
C ALA A 69 8.70 -17.91 16.48
N GLN A 70 9.06 -16.64 16.75
CA GLN A 70 10.30 -16.33 17.46
C GLN A 70 10.13 -16.56 18.97
N PRO A 71 11.00 -17.34 19.62
CA PRO A 71 10.86 -17.64 21.05
C PRO A 71 11.10 -16.42 21.95
N GLU A 72 11.73 -15.37 21.44
CA GLU A 72 11.98 -14.14 22.20
C GLU A 72 10.85 -13.12 22.12
N ILE A 73 9.87 -13.31 21.21
CA ILE A 73 8.69 -12.47 21.12
C ILE A 73 7.60 -13.09 22.02
N ASP A 74 7.22 -12.39 23.08
CA ASP A 74 6.10 -12.79 23.93
C ASP A 74 4.77 -12.45 23.25
N SER A 75 4.66 -11.25 22.66
CA SER A 75 3.46 -10.79 21.98
C SER A 75 3.76 -9.94 20.73
N LEU A 76 2.88 -10.01 19.72
CA LEU A 76 2.88 -9.10 18.58
C LEU A 76 1.72 -8.10 18.76
N GLU A 77 2.04 -6.90 19.23
CA GLU A 77 1.06 -5.88 19.59
C GLU A 77 0.49 -5.15 18.37
N ALA A 78 1.30 -4.93 17.35
CA ALA A 78 0.86 -4.34 16.10
C ALA A 78 1.72 -4.77 14.91
N LEU A 79 1.10 -4.91 13.75
CA LEU A 79 1.78 -5.12 12.47
C LEU A 79 1.16 -4.19 11.43
N PHE A 80 1.99 -3.28 10.92
CA PHE A 80 1.65 -2.41 9.81
C PHE A 80 2.54 -2.74 8.63
N THR A 81 1.92 -2.83 7.46
CA THR A 81 2.64 -3.06 6.21
C THR A 81 2.16 -2.06 5.19
N MET A 82 3.06 -1.49 4.42
CA MET A 82 2.72 -0.55 3.36
C MET A 82 3.55 -0.86 2.12
N LYS A 83 2.92 -0.88 0.95
CA LYS A 83 3.65 -0.99 -0.31
C LYS A 83 4.33 0.36 -0.62
N THR A 84 5.66 0.36 -0.73
CA THR A 84 6.47 1.57 -0.97
C THR A 84 6.93 1.68 -2.43
N GLY A 85 6.87 0.58 -3.18
CA GLY A 85 7.22 0.51 -4.61
C GLY A 85 6.54 -0.67 -5.29
N LEU A 86 6.85 -0.94 -6.57
CA LEU A 86 6.22 -2.02 -7.33
C LEU A 86 6.38 -3.39 -6.67
N ASP A 87 7.58 -3.65 -6.14
CA ASP A 87 7.98 -4.92 -5.50
C ASP A 87 8.62 -4.71 -4.12
N THR A 88 8.36 -3.55 -3.48
CA THR A 88 8.91 -3.22 -2.17
C THR A 88 7.82 -2.80 -1.20
N ALA A 89 8.00 -3.21 0.05
CA ALA A 89 7.11 -2.95 1.17
C ALA A 89 7.91 -2.55 2.41
N LEU A 90 7.31 -1.65 3.18
CA LEU A 90 7.71 -1.32 4.53
C LEU A 90 6.93 -2.19 5.51
N VAL A 91 7.63 -2.74 6.49
CA VAL A 91 7.08 -3.53 7.59
C VAL A 91 7.42 -2.81 8.88
N ALA A 92 6.40 -2.41 9.64
CA ALA A 92 6.54 -1.88 10.98
C ALA A 92 5.80 -2.79 11.95
N ALA A 93 6.54 -3.44 12.84
CA ALA A 93 5.98 -4.32 13.86
C ALA A 93 6.30 -3.79 15.25
N ARG A 94 5.29 -3.77 16.12
CA ARG A 94 5.47 -3.57 17.55
C ARG A 94 5.41 -4.92 18.24
N VAL A 95 6.48 -5.26 18.94
CA VAL A 95 6.66 -6.56 19.59
C VAL A 95 6.97 -6.35 21.07
N ASP A 96 6.39 -7.20 21.91
CA ASP A 96 6.81 -7.36 23.30
C ASP A 96 7.81 -8.53 23.36
N LEU A 97 8.92 -8.31 24.05
CA LEU A 97 9.96 -9.32 24.18
C LEU A 97 9.88 -10.00 25.54
N VAL A 98 10.34 -11.25 25.60
CA VAL A 98 10.40 -11.97 26.87
C VAL A 98 11.24 -11.21 27.91
N PRO A 99 10.83 -11.21 29.18
CA PRO A 99 11.54 -10.48 30.23
C PRO A 99 12.91 -11.09 30.49
N GLY A 100 13.84 -10.25 30.95
CA GLY A 100 15.19 -10.68 31.34
C GLY A 100 16.23 -10.63 30.22
N LEU A 101 15.88 -10.05 29.06
CA LEU A 101 16.85 -9.70 28.03
C LEU A 101 17.56 -8.39 28.40
N ASP A 102 18.89 -8.38 28.31
CA ASP A 102 19.68 -7.15 28.38
C ASP A 102 19.71 -6.42 27.02
N SER A 103 20.25 -5.20 27.01
CA SER A 103 20.29 -4.38 25.80
C SER A 103 21.04 -5.04 24.63
N GLU A 104 22.08 -5.83 24.90
CA GLU A 104 22.88 -6.48 23.87
C GLU A 104 22.11 -7.65 23.25
N GLN A 105 21.45 -8.44 24.09
CA GLN A 105 20.58 -9.54 23.64
C GLN A 105 19.40 -9.02 22.82
N VAL A 106 18.78 -7.91 23.25
CA VAL A 106 17.69 -7.26 22.50
C VAL A 106 18.15 -6.85 21.10
N GLU A 107 19.34 -6.25 20.98
CA GLU A 107 19.91 -5.86 19.68
C GLU A 107 20.16 -7.09 18.80
N GLU A 108 20.77 -8.15 19.35
CA GLU A 108 21.06 -9.39 18.61
C GLU A 108 19.77 -10.05 18.09
N VAL A 109 18.75 -10.13 18.94
CA VAL A 109 17.42 -10.65 18.58
C VAL A 109 16.81 -9.80 17.46
N ALA A 110 16.81 -8.48 17.59
CA ALA A 110 16.25 -7.58 16.57
C ALA A 110 16.96 -7.74 15.21
N VAL A 111 18.30 -7.83 15.19
CA VAL A 111 19.08 -8.06 13.96
C VAL A 111 18.76 -9.41 13.34
N ARG A 112 18.66 -10.47 14.15
CA ARG A 112 18.33 -11.82 13.68
C ARG A 112 16.92 -11.87 13.07
N ILE A 113 15.94 -11.27 13.72
CA ILE A 113 14.55 -11.21 13.25
C ILE A 113 14.48 -10.44 11.93
N LYS A 114 15.12 -9.26 11.85
CA LYS A 114 15.19 -8.47 10.60
C LYS A 114 15.79 -9.29 9.45
N ARG A 115 16.87 -10.03 9.70
CA ARG A 115 17.50 -10.90 8.69
C ARG A 115 16.58 -12.05 8.26
N SER A 116 15.90 -12.70 9.20
CA SER A 116 14.96 -13.78 8.92
C SER A 116 13.78 -13.31 8.06
N LEU A 117 13.23 -12.14 8.41
CA LEU A 117 12.18 -11.49 7.64
C LEU A 117 12.64 -11.13 6.23
N ALA A 118 13.80 -10.50 6.08
CA ALA A 118 14.35 -10.13 4.77
C ALA A 118 14.60 -11.36 3.87
N HIS A 119 15.01 -12.49 4.45
CA HIS A 119 15.21 -13.73 3.70
C HIS A 119 13.89 -14.40 3.28
N THR A 120 12.87 -14.32 4.13
CA THR A 120 11.60 -15.01 3.88
C THR A 120 10.64 -14.17 3.05
N VAL A 121 10.70 -12.85 3.20
CA VAL A 121 9.87 -11.86 2.51
C VAL A 121 10.81 -10.85 1.85
N PRO A 122 11.37 -11.16 0.66
CA PRO A 122 12.36 -10.31 -0.01
C PRO A 122 11.82 -8.92 -0.39
N GLU A 123 10.49 -8.80 -0.52
CA GLU A 123 9.79 -7.54 -0.75
C GLU A 123 9.80 -6.61 0.47
N ALA A 124 10.09 -7.09 1.69
CA ALA A 124 10.20 -6.27 2.90
C ALA A 124 11.53 -5.51 2.95
N ALA A 125 11.66 -4.48 2.11
CA ALA A 125 12.88 -3.69 1.96
C ALA A 125 13.21 -2.86 3.22
N GLU A 126 12.19 -2.40 3.94
CA GLU A 126 12.35 -1.63 5.19
C GLU A 126 11.62 -2.33 6.33
N ILE A 127 12.35 -2.66 7.41
CA ILE A 127 11.81 -3.38 8.57
C ILE A 127 12.09 -2.59 9.84
N PHE A 128 11.03 -2.05 10.42
CA PHE A 128 11.02 -1.36 11.71
C PHE A 128 10.46 -2.30 12.78
N LEU A 129 11.25 -2.50 13.84
CA LEU A 129 10.85 -3.25 15.03
C LEU A 129 10.84 -2.26 16.19
N ASP A 130 9.65 -2.01 16.73
CA ASP A 130 9.42 -1.21 17.92
C ASP A 130 9.26 -2.19 19.10
N ILE A 131 10.20 -2.16 20.04
CA ILE A 131 10.17 -3.04 21.21
C ILE A 131 9.45 -2.28 22.32
N THR A 132 8.35 -2.84 22.80
CA THR A 132 7.50 -2.20 23.81
C THR A 132 7.35 -3.10 25.02
N ASP A 133 7.27 -2.50 26.21
CA ASP A 133 6.95 -3.18 27.47
C ASP A 133 5.45 -3.02 27.85
N ARG A 134 4.57 -2.62 26.91
CA ARG A 134 3.16 -2.31 27.21
C ARG A 134 2.15 -3.10 26.37
N PRO A 135 1.09 -3.66 26.99
CA PRO A 135 0.04 -4.39 26.27
C PRO A 135 -0.73 -3.48 25.29
N ALA A 136 -1.13 -4.01 24.12
CA ALA A 136 -1.78 -3.34 22.97
C ALA A 136 -2.96 -2.39 23.24
N HIS A 137 -3.50 -2.32 24.45
CA HIS A 137 -4.74 -1.60 24.73
C HIS A 137 -4.60 -0.07 24.65
N GLU A 138 -3.39 0.50 24.66
CA GLU A 138 -3.15 1.94 24.50
C GLU A 138 -2.82 2.37 23.05
N ALA A 139 -2.58 1.43 22.13
CA ALA A 139 -2.12 1.75 20.77
C ALA A 139 -3.18 2.47 19.90
N ARG A 140 -4.45 2.46 20.29
CA ARG A 140 -5.51 3.27 19.66
C ARG A 140 -5.40 4.77 19.98
N GLU A 141 -4.54 5.14 20.93
CA GLU A 141 -4.38 6.51 21.44
C GLU A 141 -3.01 7.11 21.07
N SER A 142 -2.40 6.67 19.95
CA SER A 142 -1.17 7.32 19.47
C SER A 142 -1.48 8.76 19.02
N PRO A 143 -0.83 9.80 19.60
CA PRO A 143 -1.07 11.21 19.28
C PRO A 143 -0.65 11.59 17.84
N ALA A 144 -0.08 10.66 17.06
CA ALA A 144 0.23 10.87 15.64
C ALA A 144 -1.01 11.14 14.76
N ALA A 145 -2.23 10.90 15.25
CA ALA A 145 -3.47 11.27 14.57
C ALA A 145 -3.88 12.75 14.78
N THR A 146 -3.32 13.44 15.78
CA THR A 146 -3.61 14.86 16.02
C THR A 146 -2.42 15.68 15.54
N GLY A 147 -2.54 16.20 14.31
CA GLY A 147 -1.60 17.16 13.75
C GLY A 147 -1.61 18.47 14.54
N GLU A 148 -0.90 18.52 15.66
CA GLU A 148 -0.62 19.77 16.34
C GLU A 148 0.57 20.47 15.67
N ARG A 149 0.24 21.53 14.94
CA ARG A 149 1.20 22.49 14.39
C ARG A 149 1.87 23.25 15.55
N GLY A 150 3.09 22.86 15.90
CA GLY A 150 3.97 23.66 16.75
C GLY A 150 4.61 24.79 15.96
N GLY A 151 3.99 25.97 15.96
CA GLY A 151 4.63 27.24 15.60
C GLY A 151 5.07 27.96 16.87
N ALA A 152 6.36 28.26 16.95
CA ALA A 152 6.94 29.29 17.82
C ALA A 152 8.02 30.02 17.02
#